data_AF-A0A955FTV7-F1
#
_entry.id   AF-A0A955FTV7-F1
#
_cell.length_a   1.000
_cell.length_b   1.000
_cell.length_c   1.000
_cell.angle_alpha   90.00
_cell.angle_beta   90.00
_cell.angle_gamma   90.00
#
_symmetry.space_group_name_H-M   'P 1'
#
loop_
_entity.id
_entity.type
_entity.pdbx_description
1 polymer ?
#
loop_
_entity_poly.entity_id
_entity_poly.type
_entity_poly.pdbx_seq_one_letter_code
_entity_poly.pdbx_strand_id
1 'polypeptide(L)'
;NAHEAKIGKFKDAIVPNTNTSRDFIAELESDKYDDIKDKKIITYCTGGIRCEVISAMMKKRGFKDVYQIDGGIVKYGEAYGDDGLWEGSLRVFDNRMVVDFSDHTKTIGECTHCGGPTNNFENCARAECNELVLICLNCKQDPDLLYHTKACKAVSKSKVN
;
A
#
# COMPACT_ATOMS: atom_id res chain seq x y z
N ASN A 1 -1.92 1.32 -4.27
CA ASN A 1 -2.74 2.04 -3.27
C ASN A 1 -1.85 2.57 -2.16
N ALA A 2 -2.19 3.72 -1.59
CA ALA A 2 -1.37 4.41 -0.58
C ALA A 2 -1.15 3.55 0.68
N HIS A 3 -2.14 2.77 1.11
CA HIS A 3 -2.01 1.89 2.27
C HIS A 3 -0.97 0.78 2.07
N GLU A 4 -0.84 0.21 0.87
CA GLU A 4 0.17 -0.82 0.56
C GLU A 4 1.58 -0.23 0.73
N ALA A 5 1.79 0.99 0.22
CA ALA A 5 3.06 1.71 0.28
C ALA A 5 3.48 2.16 1.68
N LYS A 6 2.57 2.14 2.67
CA LYS A 6 2.90 2.43 4.06
C LYS A 6 3.82 1.37 4.67
N ILE A 7 3.69 0.11 4.25
CA ILE A 7 4.46 -1.00 4.83
C ILE A 7 5.56 -1.52 3.91
N GLY A 8 5.46 -1.27 2.60
CA GLY A 8 6.53 -1.61 1.68
C GLY A 8 6.44 -0.88 0.35
N LYS A 9 7.58 -0.45 -0.17
CA LYS A 9 7.71 0.23 -1.45
C LYS A 9 9.13 0.12 -1.99
N PHE A 10 9.31 0.34 -3.29
CA PHE A 10 10.65 0.57 -3.82
C PHE A 10 11.21 1.89 -3.28
N LYS A 11 12.51 1.91 -3.02
CA LYS A 11 13.23 3.14 -2.66
C LYS A 11 12.94 4.24 -3.68
N ASP A 12 12.67 5.45 -3.18
CA ASP A 12 12.37 6.65 -3.98
C ASP A 12 11.11 6.55 -4.87
N ALA A 13 10.27 5.54 -4.67
CA ALA A 13 9.04 5.39 -5.44
C ALA A 13 8.08 6.57 -5.24
N ILE A 14 7.53 7.07 -6.35
CA ILE A 14 6.39 7.98 -6.32
C ILE A 14 5.16 7.19 -5.90
N VAL A 15 4.60 7.53 -4.74
CA VAL A 15 3.39 6.89 -4.19
C VAL A 15 2.18 7.75 -4.55
N PRO A 16 1.25 7.26 -5.40
CA PRO A 16 -0.01 7.95 -5.69
C PRO A 16 -0.85 8.13 -4.41
N ASN A 17 -1.56 9.26 -4.30
CA ASN A 17 -2.40 9.54 -3.13
C ASN A 17 -3.80 8.93 -3.31
N THR A 18 -3.85 7.61 -3.49
CA THR A 18 -5.04 6.90 -3.98
C THR A 18 -5.34 5.66 -3.15
N ASN A 19 -6.62 5.41 -2.86
CA ASN A 19 -7.04 4.26 -2.06
C ASN A 19 -7.31 3.03 -2.93
N THR A 20 -7.75 3.24 -4.16
CA THR A 20 -8.04 2.19 -5.13
C THR A 20 -7.31 2.41 -6.46
N SER A 21 -7.21 1.35 -7.27
CA SER A 21 -6.72 1.46 -8.65
C SER A 21 -7.58 2.40 -9.51
N ARG A 22 -8.90 2.51 -9.24
CA ARG A 22 -9.80 3.43 -9.96
C ARG A 22 -9.50 4.88 -9.61
N ASP A 23 -9.22 5.16 -8.34
CA ASP A 23 -8.80 6.49 -7.90
C ASP A 23 -7.49 6.88 -8.59
N PHE A 24 -6.55 5.94 -8.73
CA PHE A 24 -5.30 6.22 -9.43
C PHE A 24 -5.50 6.48 -10.91
N ILE A 25 -6.41 5.75 -11.57
CA ILE A 25 -6.78 6.05 -12.95
C ILE A 25 -7.32 7.48 -13.08
N ALA A 26 -8.20 7.90 -12.17
CA ALA A 26 -8.72 9.28 -12.17
C ALA A 26 -7.60 10.31 -11.91
N GLU A 27 -6.68 10.02 -11.00
CA GLU A 27 -5.53 10.88 -10.70
C GLU A 27 -4.56 10.98 -11.88
N LEU A 28 -4.35 9.89 -12.63
CA LEU A 28 -3.47 9.86 -13.80
C LEU A 28 -3.97 10.74 -14.95
N GLU A 29 -5.28 10.99 -15.03
CA GLU A 29 -5.86 11.90 -16.02
C GLU A 29 -5.60 13.37 -15.71
N SER A 30 -5.26 13.70 -14.45
CA SER A 30 -4.86 15.06 -14.04
C SER A 30 -3.50 15.47 -14.59
N ASP A 31 -3.08 16.71 -14.31
CA ASP A 31 -1.78 17.28 -14.67
C ASP A 31 -0.65 16.91 -13.70
N LYS A 32 -0.95 16.22 -12.60
CA LYS A 32 -0.02 15.88 -11.51
C LYS A 32 1.27 15.18 -11.98
N TYR A 33 1.21 14.47 -13.09
CA TYR A 33 2.30 13.63 -13.60
C TYR A 33 2.81 14.10 -14.98
N ASP A 34 2.42 15.30 -15.43
CA ASP A 34 2.74 15.78 -16.77
C ASP A 34 4.24 16.07 -16.95
N ASP A 35 4.93 16.45 -15.87
CA ASP A 35 6.38 16.75 -15.84
C ASP A 35 7.28 15.51 -16.00
N ILE A 36 6.72 14.30 -15.88
CA ILE A 36 7.46 13.05 -16.02
C ILE A 36 7.09 12.27 -17.28
N LYS A 37 6.25 12.81 -18.18
CA LYS A 37 5.80 12.14 -19.42
C LYS A 37 6.92 11.72 -20.36
N ASP A 38 8.02 12.47 -20.35
CA ASP A 38 9.22 12.21 -21.16
C ASP A 38 10.30 11.39 -20.42
N LYS A 39 10.06 11.00 -19.16
CA LYS A 39 10.99 10.17 -18.39
C LYS A 39 10.70 8.69 -18.60
N LYS A 40 11.71 7.87 -18.30
CA LYS A 40 11.53 6.42 -18.15
C LYS A 40 10.77 6.14 -16.86
N ILE A 41 9.67 5.42 -16.98
CA ILE A 41 8.78 5.07 -15.88
C ILE A 41 8.72 3.57 -15.75
N ILE A 42 8.95 3.07 -14.53
CA ILE A 42 8.73 1.67 -14.18
C ILE A 42 7.55 1.64 -13.22
N THR A 43 6.48 0.96 -13.64
CA THR A 43 5.33 0.70 -12.79
C THR A 43 5.49 -0.66 -12.10
N TYR A 44 4.92 -0.78 -10.90
CA TYR A 44 4.94 -2.04 -10.16
C TYR A 44 3.67 -2.20 -9.33
N CYS A 45 3.31 -3.45 -9.07
CA CYS A 45 2.28 -3.83 -8.12
C CYS A 45 2.59 -5.24 -7.61
N THR A 46 1.85 -5.74 -6.62
CA THR A 46 2.09 -7.05 -5.98
C THR A 46 2.44 -8.17 -6.97
N GLY A 47 1.61 -8.41 -7.99
CA GLY A 47 1.79 -9.50 -8.96
C GLY A 47 1.76 -9.08 -10.44
N GLY A 48 1.98 -7.80 -10.75
CA GLY A 48 2.04 -7.28 -12.13
C GLY A 48 0.69 -6.95 -12.80
N ILE A 49 -0.41 -7.62 -12.47
CA ILE A 49 -1.69 -7.47 -13.22
C ILE A 49 -2.26 -6.03 -13.29
N ARG A 50 -2.11 -5.23 -12.22
CA ARG A 50 -2.56 -3.81 -12.25
C ARG A 50 -1.70 -2.97 -13.19
N CYS A 51 -0.42 -3.32 -13.33
CA CYS A 51 0.54 -2.60 -14.17
C CYS A 51 0.24 -2.76 -15.66
N GLU A 52 -0.37 -3.88 -16.07
CA GLU A 52 -0.81 -4.08 -17.46
C GLU A 52 -1.79 -2.97 -17.89
N VAL A 53 -2.81 -2.76 -17.05
CA VAL A 53 -3.85 -1.74 -17.28
C VAL A 53 -3.25 -0.34 -17.14
N ILE A 54 -2.53 -0.08 -16.05
CA ILE A 54 -1.95 1.24 -15.77
C ILE A 54 -0.99 1.66 -16.89
N SER A 55 -0.09 0.77 -17.31
CA SER A 55 0.91 1.10 -18.34
C SER A 55 0.25 1.42 -19.67
N ALA A 56 -0.82 0.70 -20.05
CA ALA A 56 -1.61 1.01 -21.23
C ALA A 56 -2.28 2.39 -21.13
N MET A 57 -2.81 2.74 -19.95
CA MET A 57 -3.44 4.05 -19.71
C MET A 57 -2.41 5.19 -19.72
N MET A 58 -1.24 5.01 -19.11
CA MET A 58 -0.16 5.99 -19.17
C MET A 58 0.26 6.24 -20.63
N LYS A 59 0.46 5.19 -21.43
CA LYS A 59 0.78 5.35 -22.85
C LYS A 59 -0.31 6.13 -23.60
N LYS A 60 -1.59 5.83 -23.35
CA LYS A 60 -2.72 6.57 -23.92
C LYS A 60 -2.71 8.05 -23.53
N ARG A 61 -2.27 8.39 -22.31
CA ARG A 61 -2.16 9.76 -21.79
C ARG A 61 -0.92 10.52 -22.29
N GLY A 62 -0.05 9.87 -23.07
CA GLY A 62 1.11 10.48 -23.73
C GLY A 62 2.45 10.26 -23.04
N PHE A 63 2.54 9.34 -22.08
CA PHE A 63 3.81 8.92 -21.50
C PHE A 63 4.59 8.06 -22.50
N LYS A 64 5.85 8.39 -22.76
CA LYS A 64 6.63 7.78 -23.84
C LYS A 64 7.25 6.43 -23.45
N ASP A 65 7.96 6.41 -22.33
CA ASP A 65 8.80 5.27 -21.93
C ASP A 65 8.24 4.60 -20.67
N VAL A 66 7.19 3.79 -20.83
CA VAL A 66 6.51 3.09 -19.72
C VAL A 66 6.83 1.59 -19.73
N TYR A 67 7.40 1.13 -18.63
CA TYR A 67 7.77 -0.25 -18.34
C TYR A 67 7.04 -0.75 -17.09
N GLN A 68 7.12 -2.06 -16.86
CA GLN A 68 6.64 -2.68 -15.64
C GLN A 68 7.59 -3.78 -15.18
N ILE A 69 7.54 -4.12 -13.90
CA ILE A 69 8.26 -5.28 -13.35
C ILE A 69 7.48 -6.55 -13.71
N ASP A 70 8.09 -7.46 -14.48
CA ASP A 70 7.48 -8.74 -14.82
C ASP A 70 7.21 -9.58 -13.55
N GLY A 71 5.97 -10.06 -13.42
CA GLY A 71 5.49 -10.77 -12.22
C GLY A 71 5.41 -9.91 -10.94
N GLY A 72 5.66 -8.60 -11.03
CA GLY A 72 5.50 -7.67 -9.93
C GLY A 72 6.49 -7.85 -8.77
N ILE A 73 6.09 -7.33 -7.62
CA ILE A 73 6.93 -7.30 -6.40
C ILE A 73 7.21 -8.72 -5.90
N VAL A 74 6.26 -9.66 -6.08
CA VAL A 74 6.44 -11.06 -5.67
C VAL A 74 7.67 -11.68 -6.35
N LYS A 75 7.74 -11.67 -7.69
CA LYS A 75 8.91 -12.19 -8.40
C LYS A 75 10.19 -11.42 -8.08
N TYR A 76 10.08 -10.11 -7.88
CA TYR A 76 11.24 -9.30 -7.48
C TYR A 76 11.80 -9.77 -6.13
N GLY A 77 10.96 -9.91 -5.11
CA GLY A 77 11.37 -10.35 -3.79
C GLY A 77 11.84 -11.81 -3.75
N GLU A 78 11.30 -12.70 -4.60
CA GLU A 78 11.83 -14.06 -4.75
C GLU A 78 13.29 -14.07 -5.27
N ALA A 79 13.64 -13.11 -6.13
CA ALA A 79 14.97 -13.04 -6.75
C ALA A 79 15.99 -12.27 -5.91
N TYR A 80 15.56 -11.21 -5.21
CA TYR A 80 16.46 -10.26 -4.55
C TYR A 80 16.22 -10.11 -3.05
N GLY A 81 15.13 -10.65 -2.51
CA GLY A 81 14.77 -10.47 -1.10
C GLY A 81 14.72 -9.00 -0.69
N ASP A 82 15.30 -8.71 0.49
CA ASP A 82 15.53 -7.36 1.00
C ASP A 82 16.92 -6.80 0.66
N ASP A 83 17.74 -7.55 -0.09
CA ASP A 83 19.07 -7.12 -0.57
C ASP A 83 18.97 -6.25 -1.84
N GLY A 84 17.76 -6.04 -2.35
CA GLY A 84 17.45 -5.23 -3.51
C GLY A 84 17.10 -3.77 -3.20
N LEU A 85 16.25 -3.17 -4.04
CA LEU A 85 15.72 -1.81 -3.93
C LEU A 85 14.35 -1.75 -3.25
N TRP A 86 13.76 -2.90 -2.94
CA TRP A 86 12.53 -2.99 -2.21
C TRP A 86 12.79 -2.72 -0.72
N GLU A 87 11.99 -1.86 -0.10
CA GLU A 87 12.04 -1.61 1.34
C GLU A 87 10.73 -2.07 1.98
N GLY A 88 10.85 -2.92 3.00
CA GLY A 88 9.77 -3.31 3.89
C GLY A 88 8.93 -4.48 3.43
N SER A 89 7.71 -4.55 3.92
CA SER A 89 6.88 -5.74 3.81
C SER A 89 5.90 -5.65 2.64
N LEU A 90 5.66 -6.78 1.96
CA LEU A 90 4.73 -6.86 0.86
C LEU A 90 3.29 -7.04 1.37
N ARG A 91 2.40 -6.13 0.98
CA ARG A 91 0.95 -6.29 1.18
C ARG A 91 0.37 -7.37 0.24
N VAL A 92 -0.26 -8.39 0.80
CA VAL A 92 -0.94 -9.49 0.07
C VAL A 92 -2.41 -9.62 0.44
N PHE A 93 -3.26 -9.97 -0.53
CA PHE A 93 -4.73 -9.92 -0.41
C PHE A 93 -5.35 -11.27 -0.03
N ASP A 94 -4.76 -11.94 0.95
CA ASP A 94 -5.26 -13.15 1.59
C ASP A 94 -5.04 -13.08 3.11
N ASN A 95 -5.31 -14.18 3.82
CA ASN A 95 -5.23 -14.23 5.29
C ASN A 95 -3.86 -13.91 5.86
N ARG A 96 -2.79 -13.97 5.08
CA ARG A 96 -1.45 -13.58 5.54
C ARG A 96 -1.37 -12.09 5.79
N MET A 97 -2.13 -11.28 5.04
CA MET A 97 -2.14 -9.81 5.01
C MET A 97 -0.81 -9.17 4.60
N VAL A 98 0.32 -9.69 5.08
CA VAL A 98 1.65 -9.18 4.87
C VAL A 98 2.60 -10.36 4.67
N VAL A 99 3.59 -10.18 3.78
CA VAL A 99 4.69 -11.12 3.57
C VAL A 99 5.99 -10.34 3.67
N ASP A 100 6.90 -10.84 4.51
CA ASP A 100 8.29 -10.41 4.56
C ASP A 100 9.12 -11.31 3.62
N PHE A 101 10.11 -10.75 2.94
CA PHE A 101 10.93 -11.52 2.00
C PHE A 101 12.16 -12.15 2.66
N SER A 102 12.56 -11.68 3.84
CA SER A 102 13.72 -12.18 4.58
C SER A 102 13.53 -12.05 6.10
N ASP A 103 14.52 -12.51 6.87
CA ASP A 103 14.60 -12.34 8.32
C ASP A 103 15.07 -10.93 8.76
N HIS A 104 15.50 -10.10 7.81
CA HIS A 104 16.01 -8.75 8.04
C HIS A 104 15.19 -7.68 7.30
N THR A 105 13.93 -8.00 6.94
CA THR A 105 12.99 -7.05 6.34
C THR A 105 12.85 -5.80 7.21
N LYS A 106 13.06 -4.63 6.61
CA LYS A 106 13.00 -3.34 7.28
C LYS A 106 11.56 -2.95 7.60
N THR A 107 11.22 -2.73 8.87
CA THR A 107 9.89 -2.16 9.20
C THR A 107 9.85 -0.66 8.89
N ILE A 108 9.17 -0.27 7.81
CA ILE A 108 8.99 1.14 7.42
C ILE A 108 7.62 1.72 7.79
N GLY A 109 6.67 0.88 8.17
CA GLY A 109 5.33 1.32 8.55
C GLY A 109 5.29 1.88 9.96
N GLU A 110 4.37 2.80 10.18
CA GLU A 110 4.17 3.49 11.44
C GLU A 110 2.75 3.25 11.96
N CYS A 111 2.65 2.94 13.25
CA CYS A 111 1.39 2.74 13.93
C CYS A 111 0.56 4.02 13.86
N THR A 112 -0.68 3.90 13.40
CA THR A 112 -1.61 5.03 13.24
C THR A 112 -1.89 5.75 14.57
N HIS A 113 -1.68 5.09 15.71
CA HIS A 113 -2.00 5.64 17.03
C HIS A 113 -0.79 6.20 17.79
N CYS A 114 0.36 5.53 17.73
CA CYS A 114 1.53 5.90 18.54
C CYS A 114 2.77 6.23 17.72
N GLY A 115 2.73 6.09 16.39
CA GLY A 115 3.89 6.28 15.50
C GLY A 115 4.98 5.20 15.62
N GLY A 116 4.82 4.22 16.51
CA GLY A 116 5.79 3.13 16.66
C GLY A 116 5.86 2.23 15.40
N PRO A 117 7.01 1.60 15.14
CA PRO A 117 7.21 0.80 13.93
C PRO A 117 6.27 -0.40 13.90
N THR A 118 5.61 -0.63 12.77
CA THR A 118 4.75 -1.80 12.54
C THR A 118 4.49 -2.01 11.05
N ASN A 119 4.35 -3.26 10.64
CA ASN A 119 3.77 -3.64 9.35
C ASN A 119 2.37 -4.27 9.52
N ASN A 120 1.87 -4.40 10.75
CA ASN A 120 0.66 -5.15 11.06
C ASN A 120 -0.62 -4.37 10.71
N PHE A 121 -1.41 -4.95 9.82
CA PHE A 121 -2.74 -4.47 9.48
C PHE A 121 -3.83 -5.28 10.17
N GLU A 122 -4.82 -4.58 10.71
CA GLU A 122 -6.06 -5.17 11.21
C GLU A 122 -7.26 -4.55 10.50
N ASN A 123 -8.37 -5.28 10.43
CA ASN A 123 -9.63 -4.66 10.06
C ASN A 123 -10.13 -3.79 11.22
N CYS A 124 -10.72 -2.65 10.90
CA CYS A 124 -11.43 -1.82 11.85
C CYS A 124 -12.44 -2.68 12.63
N ALA A 125 -12.44 -2.57 13.97
CA ALA A 125 -13.34 -3.31 14.85
C ALA A 125 -14.83 -3.04 14.57
N ARG A 126 -15.15 -1.92 13.89
CA ARG A 126 -16.47 -1.71 13.31
C ARG A 126 -16.59 -2.49 12.00
N ALA A 127 -17.26 -3.65 12.05
CA ALA A 127 -17.40 -4.56 10.92
C ALA A 127 -17.97 -3.90 9.64
N GLU A 128 -18.92 -2.96 9.75
CA GLU A 128 -19.47 -2.32 8.54
C GLU A 128 -18.51 -1.31 7.90
N CYS A 129 -17.46 -0.92 8.62
CA CYS A 129 -16.43 -0.06 8.06
C CYS A 129 -15.42 -0.85 7.23
N ASN A 130 -14.89 -1.95 7.78
CA ASN A 130 -13.94 -2.84 7.12
C ASN A 130 -12.66 -2.18 6.54
N GLU A 131 -12.33 -0.96 6.98
CA GLU A 131 -11.08 -0.27 6.62
C GLU A 131 -9.90 -0.82 7.40
N LEU A 132 -8.70 -0.75 6.81
CA LEU A 132 -7.48 -1.24 7.43
C LEU A 132 -6.90 -0.24 8.45
N VAL A 133 -6.49 -0.77 9.61
CA VAL A 133 -5.77 -0.06 10.67
C VAL A 133 -4.35 -0.58 10.71
N LEU A 134 -3.36 0.29 10.44
CA LEU A 134 -1.94 -0.04 10.65
C LEU A 134 -1.61 0.17 12.13
N ILE A 135 -1.44 -0.91 12.89
CA ILE A 135 -1.40 -0.90 14.35
C ILE A 135 -0.28 -1.79 14.89
N CYS A 136 0.48 -1.32 15.88
CA CYS A 136 1.52 -2.13 16.52
C CYS A 136 0.93 -3.08 17.57
N LEU A 137 1.67 -4.12 17.95
CA LEU A 137 1.22 -5.14 18.90
C LEU A 137 0.84 -4.58 20.28
N ASN A 138 1.50 -3.49 20.70
CA ASN A 138 1.19 -2.81 21.96
C ASN A 138 -0.16 -2.08 21.89
N CYS A 139 -0.40 -1.28 20.85
CA CYS A 139 -1.67 -0.59 20.67
C CYS A 139 -2.83 -1.55 20.42
N LYS A 140 -2.57 -2.71 19.81
CA LYS A 140 -3.57 -3.76 19.60
C LYS A 140 -4.16 -4.31 20.91
N GLN A 141 -3.47 -4.15 22.04
CA GLN A 141 -4.00 -4.57 23.36
C GLN A 141 -5.11 -3.65 23.88
N ASP A 142 -5.26 -2.45 23.32
CA ASP A 142 -6.30 -1.51 23.71
C ASP A 142 -7.49 -1.60 22.72
N PRO A 143 -8.66 -2.10 23.15
CA PRO A 143 -9.85 -2.20 22.31
C PRO A 143 -10.27 -0.85 21.69
N ASP A 144 -9.97 0.26 22.36
CA ASP A 144 -10.31 1.59 21.89
C ASP A 144 -9.45 2.06 20.71
N LEU A 145 -8.32 1.39 20.45
CA LEU A 145 -7.40 1.65 19.33
C LEU A 145 -7.65 0.72 18.13
N LEU A 146 -8.57 -0.24 18.22
CA LEU A 146 -8.87 -1.15 17.10
C LEU A 146 -9.72 -0.51 15.98
N TYR A 147 -9.97 0.79 16.05
CA TYR A 147 -10.83 1.50 15.10
C TYR A 147 -10.00 2.40 14.19
N HIS A 148 -10.29 2.37 12.87
CA HIS A 148 -9.57 3.20 11.90
C HIS A 148 -9.70 4.71 12.19
N THR A 149 -10.83 5.14 12.78
CA THR A 149 -11.10 6.51 13.19
C THR A 149 -11.83 6.57 14.53
N LYS A 150 -11.67 7.70 15.22
CA LYS A 150 -12.49 8.06 16.40
C LYS A 150 -13.99 8.02 16.11
N ALA A 151 -14.40 8.40 14.90
CA ALA A 151 -15.79 8.34 14.47
C ALA A 151 -16.32 6.90 14.41
N CYS A 152 -15.54 5.95 13.90
CA CYS A 152 -15.94 4.53 13.90
C CYS A 152 -16.12 3.97 15.31
N LYS A 153 -15.24 4.35 16.23
CA LYS A 153 -15.39 4.02 17.65
C LYS A 153 -16.70 4.58 18.23
N ALA A 154 -16.98 5.86 18.01
CA ALA A 154 -18.17 6.52 18.54
C ALA A 154 -19.47 5.85 18.04
N VAL A 155 -19.56 5.59 16.73
CA VAL A 155 -20.72 4.91 16.12
C VAL A 155 -20.87 3.48 16.61
N SER A 156 -19.76 2.76 16.82
CA SER A 156 -19.81 1.39 17.34
C SER A 156 -20.34 1.35 18.78
N LYS A 157 -19.93 2.29 19.64
CA LYS A 157 -20.39 2.35 21.04
C LYS A 157 -21.85 2.75 21.17
N SER A 158 -22.37 3.59 20.28
CA SER A 158 -23.78 4.02 20.31
C SER A 158 -24.78 2.93 19.87
N LYS A 159 -24.33 1.86 19.21
CA LYS A 159 -25.18 0.71 18.83
C LYS A 159 -25.30 -0.36 19.93
N VAL A 160 -24.44 -0.29 20.94
CA VAL A 160 -24.38 -1.28 22.04
C VAL A 160 -25.24 -0.82 23.25
N ASN A 161 -25.61 0.47 23.28
CA ASN A 161 -26.58 1.04 24.22
C ASN A 161 -27.96 1.13 23.58
#